data_AF-D7CMI9-F1
#
_entry.id   AF-D7CMI9-F1
#
_cell.length_a   1.000
_cell.length_b   1.000
_cell.length_c   1.000
_cell.angle_alpha   90.00
_cell.angle_beta   90.00
_cell.angle_gamma   90.00
#
_symmetry.space_group_name_H-M   'P 1'
#
loop_
_entity.id
_entity.type
_entity.pdbx_description
1 polymer ?
#
loop_
_entity_poly.entity_id
_entity_poly.type
_entity_poly.pdbx_seq_one_letter_code
_entity_poly.pdbx_strand_id
1 'polypeptide(L)'
;MGRAKEYRQRLKYQVASARKKTLESMLAFRFVEELGMSETEARLLGYRTARWILNQPGVRGPNQILFDAVSGKDSFSRRHKTLKKIRLTPYDIEDLDLELEFGLSTMQAGRILRLIEEAYRQDALLSAKQLTMLCNITPTSLRSRLAGLRREGMWVPVAGLSRVDRERRGELRSAWALSRYLYGQPLAEVRQRAALSREAFRHLWSRFSHVARSILKGRFKQGDPEEEAWAAIVHTVPKKTLIPLLEEPEMPLIVTHVSARLSEDVSTRFRQLTPVIITVWKPEELDRQPDTVPGFLAQLKRRIVRVCFEAYRQNGLLTLMELQWIFQISAARISELIRSVQREHNLVVPTPGTILDAGRSMTHKDVIVGLHLQGYTVKDIARMTHHSPRVVDNYIGTFESVLILYLFGVPPELMARLLKRGISLINEHLKLVRERYRDHEEIKEYLASKGVKI
;
A
#
# COMPACT_ATOMS: atom_id res chain seq x y z
N MET A 1 -2.22 43.87 21.25
CA MET A 1 -2.96 42.77 20.60
C MET A 1 -2.58 41.46 21.27
N GLY A 2 -3.47 40.87 22.07
CA GLY A 2 -3.22 39.56 22.68
C GLY A 2 -3.28 38.47 21.61
N ARG A 3 -2.19 37.71 21.44
CA ARG A 3 -2.19 36.49 20.61
C ARG A 3 -3.37 35.63 21.01
N ALA A 4 -4.20 35.22 20.06
CA ALA A 4 -5.30 34.29 20.30
C ALA A 4 -4.74 33.05 21.00
N LYS A 5 -5.15 32.84 22.26
CA LYS A 5 -4.70 31.70 23.07
C LYS A 5 -5.31 30.43 22.45
N GLU A 6 -4.52 29.70 21.67
CA GLU A 6 -4.93 28.40 21.18
C GLU A 6 -5.08 27.41 22.35
N TYR A 7 -6.21 26.69 22.37
CA TYR A 7 -6.43 25.63 23.35
C TYR A 7 -5.29 24.60 23.32
N ARG A 8 -4.67 24.36 24.49
CA ARG A 8 -3.55 23.42 24.69
C ARG A 8 -2.31 23.66 23.81
N GLN A 9 -2.01 24.91 23.43
CA GLN A 9 -0.86 25.26 22.59
C GLN A 9 0.48 24.65 23.05
N ARG A 10 0.78 24.69 24.36
CA ARG A 10 2.01 24.10 24.94
C ARG A 10 2.07 22.58 24.74
N LEU A 11 0.96 21.88 24.98
CA LEU A 11 0.90 20.43 24.79
C LEU A 11 1.05 20.06 23.31
N LYS A 12 0.39 20.78 22.39
CA LYS A 12 0.57 20.60 20.94
C LYS A 12 2.05 20.71 20.53
N TYR A 13 2.76 21.71 21.04
CA TYR A 13 4.20 21.86 20.82
C TYR A 13 5.01 20.69 21.37
N GLN A 14 4.71 20.24 22.60
CA GLN A 14 5.38 19.09 23.22
C GLN A 14 5.15 17.80 22.43
N VAL A 15 3.92 17.55 21.95
CA VAL A 15 3.58 16.42 21.08
C VAL A 15 4.41 16.47 19.80
N ALA A 16 4.44 17.61 19.11
CA ALA A 16 5.22 17.77 17.87
C ALA A 16 6.73 17.55 18.10
N SER A 17 7.26 18.06 19.22
CA SER A 17 8.67 17.89 19.59
C SER A 17 9.01 16.43 19.88
N ALA A 18 8.16 15.71 20.62
CA ALA A 18 8.35 14.30 20.90
C ALA A 18 8.25 13.44 19.64
N ARG A 19 7.33 13.75 18.72
CA ARG A 19 7.19 13.04 17.43
C ARG A 19 8.48 13.05 16.63
N LYS A 20 9.20 14.18 16.61
CA LYS A 20 10.51 14.29 15.94
C LYS A 20 11.59 13.37 16.52
N LYS A 21 11.44 12.89 17.75
CA LYS A 21 12.42 12.07 18.48
C LYS A 21 12.11 10.57 18.42
N THR A 22 11.45 10.14 17.35
CA THR A 22 11.09 8.73 17.10
C THR A 22 12.06 8.09 16.11
N LEU A 23 12.18 6.75 16.15
CA LEU A 23 12.95 6.01 15.15
C LEU A 23 12.44 6.29 13.73
N GLU A 24 11.12 6.39 13.55
CA GLU A 24 10.48 6.77 12.29
C GLU A 24 10.99 8.12 11.78
N SER A 25 10.95 9.16 12.62
CA SER A 25 11.39 10.50 12.22
C SER A 25 12.90 10.55 11.96
N MET A 26 13.70 9.79 12.71
CA MET A 26 15.13 9.66 12.47
C MET A 26 15.44 9.00 11.12
N LEU A 27 14.72 7.92 10.78
CA LEU A 27 14.87 7.24 9.48
C LEU A 27 14.40 8.13 8.34
N ALA A 28 13.25 8.79 8.47
CA ALA A 28 12.76 9.73 7.48
C ALA A 28 13.77 10.87 7.24
N PHE A 29 14.34 11.44 8.31
CA PHE A 29 15.39 12.45 8.18
C PHE A 29 16.60 11.92 7.41
N ARG A 30 17.11 10.73 7.76
CA ARG A 30 18.24 10.13 7.04
C ARG A 30 17.94 9.80 5.58
N PHE A 31 16.71 9.37 5.27
CA PHE A 31 16.31 9.12 3.88
C PHE A 31 16.27 10.39 3.04
N VAL A 32 15.93 11.54 3.63
CA VAL A 32 16.05 12.84 2.94
C VAL A 32 17.52 13.20 2.77
N GLU A 33 18.29 13.23 3.86
CA GLU A 33 19.66 13.77 3.85
C GLU A 33 20.66 12.88 3.11
N GLU A 34 20.59 11.56 3.31
CA GLU A 34 21.59 10.62 2.79
C GLU A 34 21.19 10.02 1.44
N LEU A 35 19.87 9.92 1.16
CA LEU A 35 19.35 9.28 -0.06
C LEU A 35 18.63 10.24 -1.00
N GLY A 36 18.51 11.54 -0.65
CA GLY A 36 17.88 12.55 -1.49
C GLY A 36 16.38 12.31 -1.73
N MET A 37 15.71 11.55 -0.87
CA MET A 37 14.28 11.26 -1.03
C MET A 37 13.41 12.49 -0.78
N SER A 38 12.25 12.54 -1.43
CA SER A 38 11.25 13.54 -1.08
C SER A 38 10.76 13.33 0.36
N GLU A 39 10.33 14.39 1.03
CA GLU A 39 9.87 14.31 2.43
C GLU A 39 8.72 13.30 2.61
N THR A 40 7.85 13.16 1.61
CA THR A 40 6.72 12.22 1.66
C THR A 40 7.19 10.78 1.53
N GLU A 41 8.07 10.48 0.57
CA GLU A 41 8.66 9.15 0.39
C GLU A 41 9.47 8.75 1.63
N ALA A 42 10.28 9.68 2.14
CA ALA A 42 11.08 9.48 3.34
C ALA A 42 10.22 9.20 4.58
N ARG A 43 9.11 9.92 4.77
CA ARG A 43 8.16 9.65 5.86
C ARG A 43 7.52 8.27 5.72
N LEU A 44 7.05 7.90 4.53
CA LEU A 44 6.40 6.60 4.29
C LEU A 44 7.37 5.43 4.46
N LEU A 45 8.57 5.54 3.91
CA LEU A 45 9.61 4.53 4.04
C LEU A 45 10.12 4.48 5.49
N GLY A 46 10.33 5.62 6.13
CA GLY A 46 10.73 5.73 7.54
C GLY A 46 9.76 5.00 8.46
N TYR A 47 8.46 5.18 8.25
CA TYR A 47 7.40 4.49 8.98
C TYR A 47 7.45 2.96 8.78
N ARG A 48 7.57 2.49 7.53
CA ARG A 48 7.63 1.04 7.23
C ARG A 48 8.90 0.39 7.79
N THR A 49 10.05 1.01 7.55
CA THR A 49 11.35 0.53 7.99
C THR A 49 11.45 0.52 9.51
N ALA A 50 10.99 1.57 10.20
CA ALA A 50 10.96 1.61 11.67
C ALA A 50 10.17 0.43 12.25
N ARG A 51 8.97 0.16 11.71
CA ARG A 51 8.16 -0.99 12.13
C ARG A 51 8.86 -2.32 11.86
N TRP A 52 9.45 -2.48 10.69
CA TRP A 52 10.16 -3.70 10.34
C TRP A 52 11.36 -3.94 11.28
N ILE A 53 12.16 -2.92 11.58
CA ILE A 53 13.30 -2.98 12.52
C ILE A 53 12.82 -3.41 13.91
N LEU A 54 11.77 -2.75 14.43
CA LEU A 54 11.26 -3.02 15.78
C LEU A 54 10.64 -4.42 15.93
N ASN A 55 10.25 -5.04 14.81
CA ASN A 55 9.74 -6.41 14.78
C ASN A 55 10.84 -7.47 14.62
N GLN A 56 12.11 -7.09 14.43
CA GLN A 56 13.19 -8.05 14.32
C GLN A 56 13.46 -8.77 15.66
N PRO A 57 13.75 -10.08 15.64
CA PRO A 57 14.16 -10.81 16.84
C PRO A 57 15.36 -10.14 17.53
N GLY A 58 15.31 -10.04 18.86
CA GLY A 58 16.38 -9.42 19.65
C GLY A 58 16.44 -7.89 19.59
N VAL A 59 15.76 -7.23 18.65
CA VAL A 59 15.69 -5.76 18.60
C VAL A 59 14.69 -5.26 19.64
N ARG A 60 15.11 -4.20 20.35
CA ARG A 60 14.33 -3.52 21.37
C ARG A 60 14.22 -2.06 21.01
N GLY A 61 13.00 -1.54 20.96
CA GLY A 61 12.75 -0.14 20.69
C GLY A 61 13.29 0.77 21.79
N PRO A 62 13.55 2.05 21.49
CA PRO A 62 14.02 3.03 22.47
C PRO A 62 13.02 3.27 23.61
N ASN A 63 11.75 2.96 23.36
CA ASN A 63 10.65 3.04 24.30
C ASN A 63 10.35 1.72 25.02
N GLN A 64 11.18 0.68 24.83
CA GLN A 64 10.97 -0.65 25.39
C GLN A 64 12.00 -1.02 26.47
N ILE A 65 11.54 -1.72 27.49
CA ILE A 65 12.34 -2.25 28.60
C ILE A 65 12.15 -3.76 28.73
N LEU A 66 13.13 -4.43 29.35
CA LEU A 66 12.92 -5.76 29.93
C LEU A 66 12.52 -5.59 31.39
N PHE A 67 11.47 -6.30 31.80
CA PHE A 67 10.89 -6.16 33.12
C PHE A 67 10.47 -7.52 33.66
N ASP A 68 10.70 -7.78 34.95
CA ASP A 68 10.26 -9.01 35.59
C ASP A 68 8.76 -8.94 35.89
N ALA A 69 7.98 -9.87 35.34
CA ALA A 69 6.54 -10.00 35.56
C ALA A 69 6.18 -11.39 36.10
N VAL A 70 5.00 -11.52 36.70
CA VAL A 70 4.53 -12.80 37.24
C VAL A 70 4.28 -13.75 36.08
N SER A 71 4.96 -14.90 36.07
CA SER A 71 4.87 -15.91 35.02
C SER A 71 3.50 -16.60 35.04
N GLY A 72 2.92 -16.77 33.86
CA GLY A 72 1.61 -17.39 33.63
C GLY A 72 0.48 -16.36 33.56
N LYS A 73 -0.28 -16.37 32.47
CA LYS A 73 -1.47 -15.50 32.28
C LYS A 73 -2.60 -15.79 33.28
N ASP A 74 -2.57 -16.97 33.90
CA ASP A 74 -3.53 -17.42 34.92
C ASP A 74 -2.97 -17.33 36.36
N SER A 75 -1.78 -16.73 36.54
CA SER A 75 -1.06 -16.68 37.81
C SER A 75 -1.49 -15.50 38.68
N PHE A 76 -2.74 -15.54 39.15
CA PHE A 76 -3.34 -14.45 39.94
C PHE A 76 -2.91 -14.43 41.42
N SER A 77 -2.00 -15.30 41.84
CA SER A 77 -1.55 -15.43 43.23
C SER A 77 -0.89 -14.16 43.77
N ARG A 78 -1.21 -13.81 45.02
CA ARG A 78 -0.57 -12.69 45.72
C ARG A 78 0.74 -13.08 46.40
N ARG A 79 0.94 -14.37 46.73
CA ARG A 79 2.02 -14.88 47.60
C ARG A 79 3.17 -15.49 46.79
N HIS A 80 2.96 -16.67 46.22
CA HIS A 80 3.96 -17.37 45.42
C HIS A 80 3.96 -16.85 43.99
N LYS A 81 5.11 -16.32 43.54
CA LYS A 81 5.27 -15.71 42.21
C LYS A 81 6.59 -16.16 41.62
N THR A 82 6.52 -16.96 40.57
CA THR A 82 7.66 -17.12 39.66
C THR A 82 7.69 -15.91 38.76
N LEU A 83 8.86 -15.28 38.62
CA LEU A 83 9.03 -14.14 37.73
C LEU A 83 9.65 -14.59 36.41
N LYS A 84 9.26 -13.94 35.32
CA LYS A 84 9.93 -14.06 34.03
C LYS A 84 10.14 -12.67 33.41
N LYS A 85 11.22 -12.53 32.63
CA LYS A 85 11.50 -11.31 31.89
C LYS A 85 10.56 -11.19 30.70
N ILE A 86 9.86 -10.08 30.62
CA ILE A 86 9.01 -9.70 29.50
C ILE A 86 9.44 -8.37 28.93
N ARG A 87 9.09 -8.12 27.67
CA ARG A 87 9.26 -6.84 27.01
C ARG A 87 8.05 -5.95 27.25
N LEU A 88 8.26 -4.74 27.75
CA LEU A 88 7.19 -3.76 27.95
C LEU A 88 7.56 -2.45 27.27
N THR A 89 6.56 -1.64 26.95
CA THR A 89 6.73 -0.32 26.34
C THR A 89 6.30 0.78 27.32
N PRO A 90 7.03 1.22 28.35
CA PRO A 90 6.46 2.07 29.41
C PRO A 90 5.81 3.37 28.95
N TYR A 91 6.26 3.93 27.83
CA TYR A 91 5.69 5.11 27.20
C TYR A 91 5.62 4.92 25.69
N ASP A 92 4.64 5.54 25.03
CA ASP A 92 4.55 5.55 23.57
C ASP A 92 4.14 6.93 23.07
N ILE A 93 4.41 7.23 21.79
CA ILE A 93 3.94 8.49 21.18
C ILE A 93 2.41 8.58 21.20
N GLU A 94 1.73 7.43 21.18
CA GLU A 94 0.28 7.33 21.34
C GLU A 94 -0.22 8.03 22.60
N ASP A 95 0.55 7.98 23.70
CA ASP A 95 0.16 8.59 24.97
C ASP A 95 -0.10 10.09 24.78
N LEU A 96 0.72 10.77 23.99
CA LEU A 96 0.58 12.20 23.71
C LEU A 96 -0.64 12.50 22.85
N ASP A 97 -0.99 11.62 21.91
CA ASP A 97 -2.21 11.75 21.10
C ASP A 97 -3.47 11.61 21.96
N LEU A 98 -3.48 10.61 22.85
CA LEU A 98 -4.56 10.42 23.81
C LEU A 98 -4.70 11.59 24.77
N GLU A 99 -3.58 12.14 25.25
CA GLU A 99 -3.62 13.29 26.14
C GLU A 99 -4.14 14.53 25.41
N LEU A 100 -3.68 14.75 24.18
CA LEU A 100 -4.09 15.87 23.36
C LEU A 100 -5.59 15.82 23.03
N GLU A 101 -6.11 14.66 22.62
CA GLU A 101 -7.50 14.47 22.19
C GLU A 101 -8.46 14.31 23.38
N PHE A 102 -8.13 13.47 24.35
CA PHE A 102 -9.05 13.06 25.42
C PHE A 102 -8.58 13.41 26.85
N GLY A 103 -7.38 13.97 27.00
CA GLY A 103 -6.82 14.40 28.29
C GLY A 103 -6.04 13.33 29.04
N LEU A 104 -5.38 13.77 30.12
CA LEU A 104 -4.44 12.99 30.93
C LEU A 104 -5.04 11.67 31.45
N SER A 105 -6.32 11.70 31.84
CA SER A 105 -7.00 10.52 32.38
C SER A 105 -7.06 9.37 31.38
N THR A 106 -7.39 9.68 30.12
CA THR A 106 -7.50 8.72 29.03
C THR A 106 -6.13 8.22 28.60
N MET A 107 -5.14 9.12 28.51
CA MET A 107 -3.74 8.73 28.26
C MET A 107 -3.23 7.72 29.31
N GLN A 108 -3.44 8.00 30.59
CA GLN A 108 -3.02 7.08 31.67
C GLN A 108 -3.72 5.72 31.55
N ALA A 109 -5.01 5.70 31.21
CA ALA A 109 -5.74 4.44 30.97
C ALA A 109 -5.15 3.66 29.78
N GLY A 110 -4.83 4.34 28.68
CA GLY A 110 -4.20 3.73 27.51
C GLY A 110 -2.85 3.09 27.83
N ARG A 111 -2.00 3.80 28.57
CA ARG A 111 -0.71 3.27 29.05
C ARG A 111 -0.87 2.04 29.94
N ILE A 112 -1.79 2.07 30.91
CA ILE A 112 -2.07 0.93 31.80
C ILE A 112 -2.54 -0.28 31.00
N LEU A 113 -3.51 -0.10 30.10
CA LEU A 113 -4.06 -1.17 29.27
C LEU A 113 -2.98 -1.79 28.39
N ARG A 114 -2.18 -0.96 27.72
CA ARG A 114 -1.10 -1.43 26.85
C ARG A 114 -0.08 -2.28 27.62
N LEU A 115 0.34 -1.87 28.81
CA LEU A 115 1.27 -2.65 29.65
C LEU A 115 0.67 -4.00 30.09
N ILE A 116 -0.61 -4.00 30.45
CA ILE A 116 -1.33 -5.24 30.84
C ILE A 116 -1.43 -6.19 29.65
N GLU A 117 -1.78 -5.68 28.47
CA GLU A 117 -1.91 -6.45 27.24
C GLU A 117 -0.57 -7.01 26.75
N GLU A 118 0.51 -6.22 26.83
CA GLU A 118 1.87 -6.67 26.49
C GLU A 118 2.34 -7.79 27.41
N ALA A 119 2.07 -7.69 28.72
CA ALA A 119 2.37 -8.77 29.66
C ALA A 119 1.53 -10.01 29.36
N TYR A 120 0.23 -9.85 29.14
CA TYR A 120 -0.69 -10.96 28.89
C TYR A 120 -0.33 -11.73 27.61
N ARG A 121 0.04 -11.01 26.53
CA ARG A 121 0.51 -11.62 25.27
C ARG A 121 1.80 -12.43 25.44
N GLN A 122 2.63 -12.09 26.42
CA GLN A 122 3.84 -12.82 26.77
C GLN A 122 3.59 -13.87 27.87
N ASP A 123 2.34 -14.27 28.10
CA ASP A 123 1.94 -15.23 29.13
C ASP A 123 2.41 -14.81 30.54
N ALA A 124 2.22 -13.52 30.88
CA ALA A 124 2.59 -12.96 32.17
C ALA A 124 1.53 -12.00 32.69
N LEU A 125 1.58 -11.70 34.00
CA LEU A 125 0.76 -10.69 34.65
C LEU A 125 1.62 -9.66 35.38
N LEU A 126 1.19 -8.40 35.31
CA LEU A 126 1.72 -7.31 36.14
C LEU A 126 0.92 -7.20 37.44
N SER A 127 1.63 -7.03 38.56
CA SER A 127 1.01 -6.71 39.84
C SER A 127 0.66 -5.22 39.94
N ALA A 128 -0.27 -4.90 40.85
CA ALA A 128 -0.63 -3.50 41.12
C ALA A 128 0.60 -2.64 41.50
N LYS A 129 1.54 -3.19 42.26
CA LYS A 129 2.79 -2.48 42.65
C LYS A 129 3.68 -2.16 41.44
N GLN A 130 3.79 -3.10 40.50
CA GLN A 130 4.56 -2.89 39.27
C GLN A 130 3.89 -1.84 38.37
N LEU A 131 2.56 -1.89 38.23
CA LEU A 131 1.82 -0.90 37.46
C LEU A 131 1.90 0.51 38.08
N THR A 132 1.83 0.65 39.41
CA THR A 132 2.01 1.97 40.05
C THR A 132 3.40 2.54 39.81
N MET A 133 4.43 1.69 39.83
CA MET A 133 5.82 2.08 39.55
C MET A 133 6.01 2.49 38.09
N LEU A 134 5.55 1.66 37.14
CA LEU A 134 5.72 1.91 35.71
C LEU A 134 4.92 3.13 35.23
N CYS A 135 3.74 3.38 35.82
CA CYS A 135 2.85 4.46 35.39
C CYS A 135 2.99 5.73 36.23
N ASN A 136 3.77 5.74 37.32
CA ASN A 136 3.88 6.85 38.27
C ASN A 136 2.51 7.34 38.77
N ILE A 137 1.62 6.41 39.13
CA ILE A 137 0.29 6.73 39.66
C ILE A 137 0.09 6.13 41.05
N THR A 138 -0.74 6.79 41.86
CA THR A 138 -1.02 6.30 43.21
C THR A 138 -1.80 4.98 43.18
N PRO A 139 -1.65 4.11 44.20
CA PRO A 139 -2.44 2.88 44.30
C PRO A 139 -3.95 3.11 44.25
N THR A 140 -4.44 4.19 44.85
CA THR A 140 -5.87 4.55 44.83
C THR A 140 -6.34 4.92 43.43
N SER A 141 -5.57 5.74 42.71
CA SER A 141 -5.87 6.09 41.31
C SER A 141 -5.86 4.86 40.41
N LEU A 142 -4.84 4.00 40.55
CA LEU A 142 -4.78 2.74 39.78
C LEU A 142 -6.00 1.87 40.05
N ARG A 143 -6.37 1.64 41.32
CA ARG A 143 -7.55 0.84 41.68
C ARG A 143 -8.83 1.37 41.05
N SER A 144 -9.07 2.68 41.16
CA SER A 144 -10.25 3.34 40.58
C SER A 144 -10.31 3.15 39.06
N ARG A 145 -9.18 3.33 38.36
CA ARG A 145 -9.07 3.14 36.90
C ARG A 145 -9.35 1.71 36.48
N LEU A 146 -8.68 0.74 37.11
CA LEU A 146 -8.89 -0.68 36.81
C LEU A 146 -10.34 -1.11 37.06
N ALA A 147 -10.97 -0.63 38.13
CA ALA A 147 -12.38 -0.89 38.41
C ALA A 147 -13.32 -0.25 37.38
N GLY A 148 -13.02 0.97 36.92
CA GLY A 148 -13.74 1.62 35.81
C GLY A 148 -13.70 0.79 34.53
N LEU A 149 -12.50 0.38 34.10
CA LEU A 149 -12.32 -0.42 32.89
C LEU A 149 -13.05 -1.78 32.95
N ARG A 150 -13.02 -2.45 34.11
CA ARG A 150 -13.79 -3.70 34.31
C ARG A 150 -15.29 -3.48 34.32
N ARG A 151 -15.78 -2.33 34.83
CA ARG A 151 -17.21 -1.99 34.77
C ARG A 151 -17.71 -1.78 33.34
N GLU A 152 -16.87 -1.25 32.45
CA GLU A 152 -17.16 -1.16 31.02
C GLU A 152 -17.22 -2.56 30.35
N GLY A 153 -16.74 -3.61 31.02
CA GLY A 153 -16.73 -4.99 30.53
C GLY A 153 -15.40 -5.44 29.92
N MET A 154 -14.32 -4.68 30.11
CA MET A 154 -13.00 -5.05 29.59
C MET A 154 -12.30 -6.07 30.49
N TRP A 155 -11.57 -6.99 29.86
CA TRP A 155 -10.66 -7.90 30.53
C TRP A 155 -9.36 -7.17 30.88
N VAL A 156 -9.15 -6.95 32.18
CA VAL A 156 -7.98 -6.22 32.70
C VAL A 156 -7.28 -7.07 33.76
N PRO A 157 -6.55 -8.12 33.33
CA PRO A 157 -5.92 -9.08 34.23
C PRO A 157 -4.67 -8.50 34.90
N VAL A 158 -4.59 -8.64 36.22
CA VAL A 158 -3.43 -8.23 37.02
C VAL A 158 -3.14 -9.29 38.06
N ALA A 159 -1.88 -9.45 38.45
CA ALA A 159 -1.53 -10.36 39.53
C ALA A 159 -2.21 -9.89 40.83
N GLY A 160 -3.00 -10.78 41.45
CA GLY A 160 -3.82 -10.48 42.62
C GLY A 160 -5.28 -10.10 42.33
N LEU A 161 -5.75 -10.26 41.09
CA LEU A 161 -7.16 -10.12 40.70
C LEU A 161 -8.06 -11.06 41.51
N SER A 162 -9.20 -10.56 41.98
CA SER A 162 -10.11 -11.32 42.85
C SER A 162 -10.76 -12.49 42.09
N ARG A 163 -11.24 -13.51 42.80
CA ARG A 163 -12.00 -14.60 42.17
C ARG A 163 -13.29 -14.09 41.50
N VAL A 164 -14.00 -13.18 42.16
CA VAL A 164 -15.22 -12.54 41.64
C VAL A 164 -14.95 -11.82 40.32
N ASP A 165 -13.88 -11.02 40.24
CA ASP A 165 -13.54 -10.31 39.01
C ASP A 165 -13.07 -11.24 37.88
N ARG A 166 -12.47 -12.39 38.22
CA ARG A 166 -12.09 -13.41 37.23
C ARG A 166 -13.31 -14.12 36.66
N GLU A 167 -14.26 -14.48 37.51
CA GLU A 167 -15.50 -15.17 37.12
C GLU A 167 -16.43 -14.25 36.31
N ARG A 168 -16.43 -12.94 36.59
CA ARG A 168 -17.16 -11.95 35.78
C ARG A 168 -16.73 -11.94 34.31
N ARG A 169 -15.49 -12.38 34.03
CA ARG A 169 -14.84 -12.32 32.70
C ARG A 169 -14.88 -10.90 32.11
N GLY A 170 -14.42 -10.75 30.88
CA GLY A 170 -14.45 -9.50 30.14
C GLY A 170 -13.98 -9.71 28.71
N GLU A 171 -14.22 -8.72 27.87
CA GLU A 171 -13.74 -8.71 26.49
C GLU A 171 -12.32 -8.15 26.44
N LEU A 172 -11.46 -8.72 25.59
CA LEU A 172 -10.19 -8.05 25.26
C LEU A 172 -10.49 -6.65 24.73
N ARG A 173 -9.67 -5.66 25.08
CA ARG A 173 -9.90 -4.24 24.72
C ARG A 173 -10.16 -4.04 23.24
N SER A 174 -9.43 -4.75 22.37
CA SER A 174 -9.60 -4.73 20.93
C SER A 174 -10.98 -5.26 20.50
N ALA A 175 -11.37 -6.43 21.03
CA ALA A 175 -12.69 -7.02 20.80
C ALA A 175 -13.81 -6.11 21.31
N TRP A 176 -13.66 -5.54 22.51
CA TRP A 176 -14.59 -4.58 23.10
C TRP A 176 -14.79 -3.37 22.19
N ALA A 177 -13.69 -2.75 21.72
CA ALA A 177 -13.75 -1.57 20.88
C ALA A 177 -14.39 -1.87 19.51
N LEU A 178 -14.00 -2.99 18.88
CA LEU A 178 -14.55 -3.42 17.60
C LEU A 178 -16.04 -3.72 17.69
N SER A 179 -16.45 -4.47 18.71
CA SER A 179 -17.85 -4.81 18.97
C SER A 179 -18.70 -3.54 19.09
N ARG A 180 -18.34 -2.61 19.99
CA ARG A 180 -19.09 -1.37 20.17
C ARG A 180 -19.18 -0.52 18.90
N TYR A 181 -18.08 -0.41 18.16
CA TYR A 181 -18.07 0.33 16.91
C TYR A 181 -18.98 -0.32 15.84
N LEU A 182 -18.91 -1.64 15.67
CA LEU A 182 -19.72 -2.40 14.71
C LEU A 182 -21.22 -2.39 15.07
N TYR A 183 -21.56 -2.30 16.35
CA TYR A 183 -22.93 -2.12 16.82
C TYR A 183 -23.40 -0.64 16.78
N GLY A 184 -22.62 0.26 16.16
CA GLY A 184 -23.05 1.61 15.83
C GLY A 184 -22.75 2.68 16.88
N GLN A 185 -21.93 2.40 17.89
CA GLN A 185 -21.51 3.44 18.83
C GLN A 185 -20.58 4.47 18.16
N PRO A 186 -20.65 5.77 18.53
CA PRO A 186 -19.79 6.79 17.96
C PRO A 186 -18.31 6.48 18.16
N LEU A 187 -17.52 6.51 17.08
CA LEU A 187 -16.11 6.12 17.12
C LEU A 187 -15.29 6.92 18.14
N ALA A 188 -15.56 8.22 18.30
CA ALA A 188 -14.87 9.05 19.27
C ALA A 188 -15.09 8.57 20.71
N GLU A 189 -16.32 8.17 21.06
CA GLU A 189 -16.64 7.64 22.39
C GLU A 189 -16.02 6.28 22.63
N VAL A 190 -16.11 5.37 21.64
CA VAL A 190 -15.48 4.05 21.70
C VAL A 190 -13.98 4.20 21.95
N ARG A 191 -13.33 5.07 21.17
CA ARG A 191 -11.90 5.36 21.31
C ARG A 191 -11.55 5.98 22.64
N GLN A 192 -12.35 6.92 23.14
CA GLN A 192 -12.12 7.53 24.44
C GLN A 192 -12.18 6.49 25.56
N ARG A 193 -13.23 5.65 25.59
CA ARG A 193 -13.42 4.63 26.63
C ARG A 193 -12.41 3.49 26.56
N ALA A 194 -12.09 3.04 25.35
CA ALA A 194 -11.01 2.08 25.11
C ALA A 194 -9.61 2.72 25.17
N ALA A 195 -9.52 4.03 25.41
CA ALA A 195 -8.27 4.80 25.40
C ALA A 195 -7.39 4.53 24.16
N LEU A 196 -7.98 4.46 22.98
CA LEU A 196 -7.30 4.23 21.69
C LEU A 196 -7.12 5.54 20.92
N SER A 197 -5.90 5.82 20.47
CA SER A 197 -5.64 6.90 19.52
C SER A 197 -6.30 6.62 18.17
N ARG A 198 -6.33 7.63 17.29
CA ARG A 198 -6.93 7.51 15.96
C ARG A 198 -6.17 6.48 15.15
N GLU A 199 -4.86 6.51 15.28
CA GLU A 199 -3.96 5.64 14.56
C GLU A 199 -3.98 4.21 15.09
N ALA A 200 -4.00 4.01 16.42
CA ALA A 200 -4.15 2.68 16.99
C ALA A 200 -5.49 2.03 16.61
N PHE A 201 -6.60 2.79 16.62
CA PHE A 201 -7.88 2.26 16.16
C PHE A 201 -7.86 1.92 14.67
N ARG A 202 -7.23 2.75 13.82
CA ARG A 202 -7.07 2.44 12.39
C ARG A 202 -6.27 1.15 12.16
N HIS A 203 -5.19 0.93 12.90
CA HIS A 203 -4.43 -0.31 12.82
C HIS A 203 -5.22 -1.51 13.30
N LEU A 204 -5.93 -1.36 14.42
CA LEU A 204 -6.85 -2.38 14.93
C LEU A 204 -7.90 -2.74 13.88
N TRP A 205 -8.58 -1.74 13.32
CA TRP A 205 -9.58 -1.92 12.27
C TRP A 205 -8.98 -2.62 11.05
N SER A 206 -7.81 -2.17 10.57
CA SER A 206 -7.14 -2.81 9.43
C SER A 206 -6.80 -4.28 9.67
N ARG A 207 -6.30 -4.63 10.86
CA ARG A 207 -6.02 -6.02 11.24
C ARG A 207 -7.30 -6.84 11.31
N PHE A 208 -8.33 -6.29 11.95
CA PHE A 208 -9.64 -6.90 12.04
C PHE A 208 -10.25 -7.16 10.66
N SER A 209 -10.20 -6.18 9.74
CA SER A 209 -10.69 -6.34 8.37
C SER A 209 -10.00 -7.49 7.63
N HIS A 210 -8.69 -7.67 7.84
CA HIS A 210 -7.94 -8.78 7.26
C HIS A 210 -8.43 -10.14 7.82
N VAL A 211 -8.55 -10.26 9.14
CA VAL A 211 -9.05 -11.48 9.81
C VAL A 211 -10.51 -11.77 9.41
N ALA A 212 -11.38 -10.77 9.42
CA ALA A 212 -12.78 -10.89 9.02
C ALA A 212 -12.93 -11.38 7.59
N ARG A 213 -12.15 -10.84 6.64
CA ARG A 213 -12.11 -11.36 5.25
C ARG A 213 -11.67 -12.81 5.19
N SER A 214 -10.66 -13.20 5.97
CA SER A 214 -10.17 -14.58 6.03
C SER A 214 -11.26 -15.53 6.53
N ILE A 215 -11.99 -15.16 7.59
CA ILE A 215 -13.10 -15.95 8.15
C ILE A 215 -14.25 -16.06 7.15
N LEU A 216 -14.68 -14.94 6.57
CA LEU A 216 -15.79 -14.92 5.62
C LEU A 216 -15.50 -15.72 4.33
N LYS A 217 -14.23 -15.86 3.96
CA LYS A 217 -13.78 -16.70 2.85
C LYS A 217 -13.45 -18.15 3.24
N GLY A 218 -13.70 -18.55 4.49
CA GLY A 218 -13.43 -19.91 4.99
C GLY A 218 -11.93 -20.26 5.07
N ARG A 219 -11.05 -19.27 5.11
CA ARG A 219 -9.58 -19.42 5.11
C ARG A 219 -8.94 -19.24 6.49
N PHE A 220 -9.72 -18.85 7.49
CA PHE A 220 -9.22 -18.60 8.83
C PHE A 220 -8.81 -19.91 9.52
N LYS A 221 -7.59 -19.92 10.05
CA LYS A 221 -7.06 -20.99 10.92
C LYS A 221 -7.16 -20.54 12.37
N GLN A 222 -6.84 -21.42 13.32
CA GLN A 222 -6.72 -21.04 14.73
C GLN A 222 -5.73 -19.86 14.86
N GLY A 223 -6.24 -18.73 15.36
CA GLY A 223 -5.48 -17.50 15.56
C GLY A 223 -4.95 -17.38 16.98
N ASP A 224 -4.32 -16.25 17.29
CA ASP A 224 -4.03 -15.92 18.68
C ASP A 224 -5.34 -15.61 19.47
N PRO A 225 -5.30 -15.51 20.81
CA PRO A 225 -6.52 -15.26 21.59
C PRO A 225 -7.26 -13.96 21.24
N GLU A 226 -6.57 -12.99 20.65
CA GLU A 226 -7.16 -11.74 20.19
C GLU A 226 -7.93 -11.96 18.87
N GLU A 227 -7.33 -12.68 17.92
CA GLU A 227 -7.98 -13.04 16.65
C GLU A 227 -9.15 -14.01 16.85
N GLU A 228 -9.06 -14.95 17.80
CA GLU A 228 -10.19 -15.82 18.19
C GLU A 228 -11.37 -14.98 18.73
N ALA A 229 -11.09 -13.97 19.56
CA ALA A 229 -12.11 -13.04 20.04
C ALA A 229 -12.73 -12.23 18.90
N TRP A 230 -11.94 -11.81 17.91
CA TRP A 230 -12.43 -11.12 16.72
C TRP A 230 -13.28 -12.04 15.83
N ALA A 231 -12.94 -13.32 15.74
CA ALA A 231 -13.72 -14.29 14.99
C ALA A 231 -15.15 -14.43 15.55
N ALA A 232 -15.29 -14.46 16.87
CA ALA A 232 -16.59 -14.45 17.53
C ALA A 232 -17.43 -13.20 17.18
N ILE A 233 -16.78 -12.03 17.01
CA ILE A 233 -17.46 -10.80 16.56
C ILE A 233 -17.95 -10.97 15.12
N VAL A 234 -17.11 -11.49 14.22
CA VAL A 234 -17.48 -11.70 12.80
C VAL A 234 -18.66 -12.64 12.64
N HIS A 235 -18.76 -13.67 13.49
CA HIS A 235 -19.88 -14.60 13.48
C HIS A 235 -21.19 -14.02 14.05
N THR A 236 -21.12 -13.00 14.91
CA THR A 236 -22.30 -12.43 15.58
C THR A 236 -22.82 -11.15 14.92
N VAL A 237 -21.94 -10.36 14.30
CA VAL A 237 -22.31 -9.10 13.65
C VAL A 237 -23.07 -9.35 12.34
N PRO A 238 -24.15 -8.60 12.04
CA PRO A 238 -24.89 -8.75 10.80
C PRO A 238 -24.00 -8.62 9.56
N LYS A 239 -24.15 -9.54 8.60
CA LYS A 239 -23.35 -9.54 7.36
C LYS A 239 -23.33 -8.19 6.65
N LYS A 240 -24.45 -7.45 6.64
CA LYS A 240 -24.54 -6.10 6.04
C LYS A 240 -23.51 -5.11 6.58
N THR A 241 -23.21 -5.17 7.88
CA THR A 241 -22.22 -4.31 8.54
C THR A 241 -20.79 -4.70 8.17
N LEU A 242 -20.60 -5.95 7.75
CA LEU A 242 -19.31 -6.50 7.32
C LEU A 242 -19.08 -6.34 5.80
N ILE A 243 -20.08 -5.94 5.01
CA ILE A 243 -19.93 -5.74 3.55
C ILE A 243 -18.81 -4.75 3.21
N PRO A 244 -18.69 -3.58 3.86
CA PRO A 244 -17.57 -2.66 3.59
C PRO A 244 -16.19 -3.25 3.93
N LEU A 245 -16.15 -4.30 4.76
CA LEU A 245 -14.91 -5.04 5.05
C LEU A 245 -14.59 -6.04 3.95
N LEU A 246 -15.56 -6.46 3.14
CA LEU A 246 -15.37 -7.37 2.02
C LEU A 246 -14.92 -6.66 0.74
N GLU A 247 -15.14 -5.34 0.65
CA GLU A 247 -14.56 -4.53 -0.42
C GLU A 247 -13.04 -4.77 -0.44
N GLU A 248 -12.53 -5.20 -1.58
CA GLU A 248 -11.09 -5.41 -1.79
C GLU A 248 -10.37 -4.09 -1.50
N PRO A 249 -9.07 -4.09 -1.13
CA PRO A 249 -8.32 -2.84 -0.93
C PRO A 249 -8.21 -2.09 -2.28
N GLU A 250 -9.27 -1.35 -2.55
CA GLU A 250 -9.50 -0.51 -3.70
C GLU A 250 -8.79 0.82 -3.43
N MET A 251 -7.94 1.20 -4.38
CA MET A 251 -7.23 2.46 -4.35
C MET A 251 -7.90 3.41 -5.34
N PRO A 252 -8.71 4.38 -4.87
CA PRO A 252 -9.24 5.42 -5.73
C PRO A 252 -8.11 6.36 -6.15
N LEU A 253 -8.07 6.70 -7.43
CA LEU A 253 -7.09 7.57 -8.07
C LEU A 253 -7.79 8.49 -9.06
N ILE A 254 -7.20 9.65 -9.33
CA ILE A 254 -7.54 10.49 -10.48
C ILE A 254 -6.37 10.39 -11.45
N VAL A 255 -6.63 9.88 -12.65
CA VAL A 255 -5.59 9.54 -13.64
C VAL A 255 -5.89 10.18 -14.99
N THR A 256 -4.96 10.10 -15.93
CA THR A 256 -5.14 10.66 -17.28
C THR A 256 -6.26 9.92 -18.03
N HIS A 257 -7.21 10.64 -18.62
CA HIS A 257 -8.27 10.02 -19.42
C HIS A 257 -7.74 9.50 -20.77
N VAL A 258 -8.30 8.41 -21.29
CA VAL A 258 -7.90 7.80 -22.59
C VAL A 258 -8.10 8.72 -23.80
N SER A 259 -8.96 9.74 -23.68
CA SER A 259 -9.18 10.76 -24.71
C SER A 259 -8.42 12.07 -24.46
N ALA A 260 -7.54 12.11 -23.46
CA ALA A 260 -6.74 13.31 -23.18
C ALA A 260 -5.84 13.63 -24.37
N ARG A 261 -5.95 14.85 -24.90
CA ARG A 261 -5.10 15.31 -26.01
C ARG A 261 -3.71 15.67 -25.49
N LEU A 262 -2.68 15.41 -26.30
CA LEU A 262 -1.38 16.03 -26.14
C LEU A 262 -1.53 17.51 -26.49
N SER A 263 -1.56 18.36 -25.47
CA SER A 263 -1.45 19.81 -25.63
C SER A 263 0.00 20.15 -25.97
N GLU A 264 0.24 21.03 -26.96
CA GLU A 264 1.57 21.61 -27.21
C GLU A 264 2.08 22.41 -26.01
N ASP A 265 1.15 23.00 -25.23
CA ASP A 265 1.46 23.56 -23.93
C ASP A 265 1.72 22.43 -22.92
N VAL A 266 2.89 22.47 -22.30
CA VAL A 266 3.32 21.63 -21.17
C VAL A 266 2.41 21.80 -19.93
N SER A 267 1.44 22.73 -19.99
CA SER A 267 0.50 23.00 -18.91
C SER A 267 -0.46 21.82 -18.71
N THR A 268 -0.29 21.12 -17.60
CA THR A 268 -1.11 19.97 -17.19
C THR A 268 -2.53 20.36 -16.76
N ARG A 269 -2.85 21.66 -16.69
CA ARG A 269 -4.13 22.18 -16.16
C ARG A 269 -5.35 21.81 -17.01
N PHE A 270 -5.17 21.52 -18.29
CA PHE A 270 -6.27 21.16 -19.20
C PHE A 270 -6.29 19.68 -19.57
N ARG A 271 -5.45 18.85 -18.93
CA ARG A 271 -5.41 17.42 -19.22
C ARG A 271 -6.69 16.79 -18.69
N GLN A 272 -7.45 16.14 -19.56
CA GLN A 272 -8.66 15.44 -19.16
C GLN A 272 -8.29 14.31 -18.19
N LEU A 273 -8.92 14.30 -17.02
CA LEU A 273 -8.72 13.29 -15.98
C LEU A 273 -9.99 12.48 -15.76
N THR A 274 -9.84 11.28 -15.22
CA THR A 274 -10.97 10.45 -14.80
C THR A 274 -10.67 9.79 -13.45
N PRO A 275 -11.65 9.68 -12.55
CA PRO A 275 -11.50 8.84 -11.37
C PRO A 275 -11.46 7.37 -11.79
N VAL A 276 -10.57 6.60 -11.18
CA VAL A 276 -10.49 5.14 -11.32
C VAL A 276 -10.29 4.50 -9.98
N ILE A 277 -10.78 3.28 -9.83
CA ILE A 277 -10.55 2.44 -8.68
C ILE A 277 -9.71 1.24 -9.12
N ILE A 278 -8.54 1.07 -8.53
CA ILE A 278 -7.64 -0.05 -8.85
C ILE A 278 -7.45 -0.96 -7.65
N THR A 279 -7.26 -2.25 -7.90
CA THR A 279 -6.97 -3.24 -6.86
C THR A 279 -5.45 -3.41 -6.77
N VAL A 280 -4.73 -2.75 -5.87
CA VAL A 280 -3.25 -2.86 -5.88
C VAL A 280 -2.76 -4.25 -5.42
N TRP A 281 -3.56 -4.92 -4.60
CA TRP A 281 -3.30 -6.26 -4.08
C TRP A 281 -4.59 -7.07 -4.07
N LYS A 282 -4.51 -8.31 -4.56
CA LYS A 282 -5.55 -9.31 -4.30
C LYS A 282 -5.25 -10.03 -2.99
N PRO A 283 -6.27 -10.42 -2.21
CA PRO A 283 -6.07 -11.18 -0.98
C PRO A 283 -5.24 -12.46 -1.18
N GLU A 284 -5.43 -13.16 -2.30
CA GLU A 284 -4.69 -14.39 -2.63
C GLU A 284 -3.20 -14.13 -2.88
N GLU A 285 -2.84 -12.93 -3.33
CA GLU A 285 -1.45 -12.50 -3.56
C GLU A 285 -0.73 -12.17 -2.24
N LEU A 286 -1.47 -11.72 -1.23
CA LEU A 286 -0.95 -11.47 0.12
C LEU A 286 -0.74 -12.77 0.90
N ASP A 287 -1.63 -13.75 0.73
CA ASP A 287 -1.56 -15.04 1.42
C ASP A 287 -0.48 -15.96 0.84
N ARG A 288 -0.12 -15.79 -0.44
CA ARG A 288 0.87 -16.61 -1.17
C ARG A 288 2.02 -15.74 -1.65
N GLN A 289 2.74 -15.10 -0.73
CA GLN A 289 3.95 -14.39 -1.09
C GLN A 289 5.03 -15.38 -1.54
N PRO A 290 5.66 -15.17 -2.71
CA PRO A 290 6.75 -16.02 -3.16
C PRO A 290 8.00 -15.80 -2.31
N ASP A 291 8.67 -16.90 -1.92
CA ASP A 291 9.91 -16.85 -1.14
C ASP A 291 11.16 -16.67 -2.00
N THR A 292 11.00 -16.63 -3.33
CA THR A 292 12.10 -16.47 -4.28
C THR A 292 12.01 -15.15 -5.03
N VAL A 293 13.18 -14.56 -5.32
CA VAL A 293 13.28 -13.32 -6.10
C VAL A 293 12.57 -13.43 -7.46
N PRO A 294 12.72 -14.51 -8.26
CA PRO A 294 11.99 -14.66 -9.51
C PRO A 294 10.46 -14.72 -9.32
N GLY A 295 10.00 -15.41 -8.27
CA GLY A 295 8.58 -15.51 -7.95
C GLY A 295 7.98 -14.13 -7.61
N PHE A 296 8.67 -13.36 -6.77
CA PHE A 296 8.25 -12.01 -6.41
C PHE A 296 8.20 -11.09 -7.63
N LEU A 297 9.20 -11.16 -8.51
CA LEU A 297 9.25 -10.39 -9.75
C LEU A 297 8.09 -10.73 -10.69
N ALA A 298 7.77 -12.01 -10.85
CA ALA A 298 6.64 -12.46 -11.66
C ALA A 298 5.30 -11.97 -11.09
N GLN A 299 5.13 -12.01 -9.77
CA GLN A 299 3.95 -11.47 -9.09
C GLN A 299 3.83 -9.95 -9.29
N LEU A 300 4.93 -9.21 -9.15
CA LEU A 300 4.99 -7.77 -9.36
C LEU A 300 4.62 -7.39 -10.80
N LYS A 301 5.18 -8.09 -11.81
CA LYS A 301 4.82 -7.92 -13.23
C LYS A 301 3.31 -8.07 -13.44
N ARG A 302 2.71 -9.15 -12.94
CA ARG A 302 1.26 -9.41 -13.04
C ARG A 302 0.43 -8.29 -12.41
N ARG A 303 0.84 -7.80 -11.24
CA ARG A 303 0.14 -6.71 -10.54
C ARG A 303 0.21 -5.39 -11.30
N ILE A 304 1.38 -4.99 -11.80
CA ILE A 304 1.55 -3.76 -12.60
C ILE A 304 0.64 -3.80 -13.83
N VAL A 305 0.65 -4.90 -14.57
CA VAL A 305 -0.16 -5.07 -15.78
C VAL A 305 -1.65 -4.99 -15.43
N ARG A 306 -2.07 -5.71 -14.39
CA ARG A 306 -3.46 -5.75 -13.94
C ARG A 306 -4.01 -4.37 -13.59
N VAL A 307 -3.27 -3.56 -12.82
CA VAL A 307 -3.76 -2.22 -12.44
C VAL A 307 -3.84 -1.27 -13.64
N CYS A 308 -2.93 -1.39 -14.62
CA CYS A 308 -3.01 -0.63 -15.86
C CYS A 308 -4.29 -0.96 -16.65
N PHE A 309 -4.61 -2.26 -16.78
CA PHE A 309 -5.85 -2.68 -17.45
C PHE A 309 -7.11 -2.32 -16.65
N GLU A 310 -7.08 -2.40 -15.32
CA GLU A 310 -8.17 -1.95 -14.45
C GLU A 310 -8.49 -0.46 -14.63
N ALA A 311 -7.45 0.38 -14.66
CA ALA A 311 -7.60 1.81 -14.95
C ALA A 311 -8.14 2.03 -16.37
N TYR A 312 -7.61 1.30 -17.36
CA TYR A 312 -8.02 1.44 -18.76
C TYR A 312 -9.50 1.14 -18.99
N ARG A 313 -10.05 0.10 -18.35
CA ARG A 313 -11.49 -0.22 -18.40
C ARG A 313 -12.37 0.88 -17.81
N GLN A 314 -11.81 1.77 -17.00
CA GLN A 314 -12.47 2.94 -16.43
C GLN A 314 -12.10 4.23 -17.17
N ASN A 315 -11.66 4.11 -18.43
CA ASN A 315 -11.21 5.20 -19.29
C ASN A 315 -9.98 5.95 -18.76
N GLY A 316 -9.21 5.36 -17.85
CA GLY A 316 -8.04 5.96 -17.23
C GLY A 316 -6.71 5.32 -17.64
N LEU A 317 -5.64 6.10 -17.60
CA LEU A 317 -4.29 5.71 -17.98
C LEU A 317 -3.32 6.11 -16.87
N LEU A 318 -2.63 5.11 -16.30
CA LEU A 318 -1.62 5.32 -15.27
C LEU A 318 -0.26 5.67 -15.89
N THR A 319 0.27 6.83 -15.51
CA THR A 319 1.64 7.25 -15.81
C THR A 319 2.66 6.38 -15.08
N LEU A 320 3.90 6.35 -15.58
CA LEU A 320 5.00 5.65 -14.89
C LEU A 320 5.28 6.23 -13.50
N MET A 321 5.00 7.52 -13.27
CA MET A 321 5.12 8.18 -11.97
C MET A 321 4.05 7.70 -10.98
N GLU A 322 2.79 7.63 -11.42
CA GLU A 322 1.72 7.07 -10.59
C GLU A 322 1.99 5.60 -10.26
N LEU A 323 2.47 4.81 -11.22
CA LEU A 323 2.91 3.44 -10.96
C LEU A 323 4.09 3.38 -9.97
N GLN A 324 5.03 4.33 -10.02
CA GLN A 324 6.12 4.43 -9.04
C GLN A 324 5.55 4.69 -7.64
N TRP A 325 4.57 5.57 -7.50
CA TRP A 325 3.91 5.82 -6.22
C TRP A 325 3.10 4.62 -5.73
N ILE A 326 2.44 3.89 -6.61
CA ILE A 326 1.64 2.70 -6.25
C ILE A 326 2.55 1.54 -5.81
N PHE A 327 3.62 1.26 -6.56
CA PHE A 327 4.46 0.07 -6.37
C PHE A 327 5.75 0.34 -5.59
N GLN A 328 6.08 1.60 -5.31
CA GLN A 328 7.24 2.01 -4.51
C GLN A 328 8.58 1.50 -5.10
N ILE A 329 8.69 1.54 -6.42
CA ILE A 329 9.90 1.19 -7.19
C ILE A 329 10.12 2.26 -8.27
N SER A 330 11.36 2.41 -8.76
CA SER A 330 11.67 3.46 -9.73
C SER A 330 10.88 3.32 -11.03
N ALA A 331 10.51 4.45 -11.64
CA ALA A 331 9.85 4.46 -12.95
C ALA A 331 10.68 3.77 -14.05
N ALA A 332 12.01 3.83 -13.96
CA ALA A 332 12.90 3.08 -14.84
C ALA A 332 12.67 1.57 -14.74
N ARG A 333 12.59 1.04 -13.50
CA ARG A 333 12.30 -0.37 -13.25
C ARG A 333 10.90 -0.75 -13.70
N ILE A 334 9.89 0.09 -13.46
CA ILE A 334 8.52 -0.15 -13.95
C ILE A 334 8.50 -0.25 -15.48
N SER A 335 9.16 0.70 -16.14
CA SER A 335 9.26 0.74 -17.60
C SER A 335 9.92 -0.53 -18.15
N GLU A 336 11.00 -1.01 -17.51
CA GLU A 336 11.66 -2.26 -17.84
C GLU A 336 10.73 -3.48 -17.67
N LEU A 337 10.03 -3.57 -16.53
CA LEU A 337 9.11 -4.68 -16.24
C LEU A 337 7.95 -4.72 -17.22
N ILE A 338 7.35 -3.56 -17.55
CA ILE A 338 6.30 -3.45 -18.56
C ILE A 338 6.84 -3.92 -19.92
N ARG A 339 8.00 -3.43 -20.37
CA ARG A 339 8.62 -3.88 -21.63
C ARG A 339 8.86 -5.38 -21.67
N SER A 340 9.34 -5.97 -20.57
CA SER A 340 9.55 -7.41 -20.43
C SER A 340 8.26 -8.18 -20.69
N VAL A 341 7.17 -7.81 -20.02
CA VAL A 341 5.85 -8.47 -20.19
C VAL A 341 5.32 -8.28 -21.60
N GLN A 342 5.41 -7.06 -22.15
CA GLN A 342 4.91 -6.79 -23.50
C GLN A 342 5.60 -7.66 -24.56
N ARG A 343 6.92 -7.90 -24.42
CA ARG A 343 7.67 -8.80 -25.31
C ARG A 343 7.37 -10.27 -25.05
N GLU A 344 7.33 -10.68 -23.78
CA GLU A 344 7.07 -12.07 -23.37
C GLU A 344 5.71 -12.57 -23.85
N HIS A 345 4.70 -11.68 -23.89
CA HIS A 345 3.32 -12.06 -24.15
C HIS A 345 2.71 -11.40 -25.40
N ASN A 346 3.50 -10.66 -26.20
CA ASN A 346 3.04 -9.90 -27.36
C ASN A 346 1.78 -9.05 -27.08
N LEU A 347 1.75 -8.38 -25.92
CA LEU A 347 0.63 -7.55 -25.48
C LEU A 347 1.06 -6.09 -25.35
N VAL A 348 0.12 -5.15 -25.46
CA VAL A 348 0.35 -3.72 -25.20
C VAL A 348 -0.27 -3.36 -23.86
N VAL A 349 0.54 -2.91 -22.90
CA VAL A 349 0.05 -2.46 -21.59
C VAL A 349 -0.46 -1.02 -21.74
N PRO A 350 -1.72 -0.71 -21.36
CA PRO A 350 -2.27 0.62 -21.53
C PRO A 350 -1.64 1.61 -20.53
N THR A 351 -0.93 2.59 -21.07
CA THR A 351 -0.32 3.71 -20.35
C THR A 351 -0.49 4.97 -21.21
N PRO A 352 -0.31 6.18 -20.67
CA PRO A 352 -0.31 7.39 -21.50
C PRO A 352 0.72 7.31 -22.63
N GLY A 353 1.86 6.67 -22.40
CA GLY A 353 2.91 6.51 -23.41
C GLY A 353 2.53 5.59 -24.57
N THR A 354 1.69 4.59 -24.33
CA THR A 354 1.27 3.61 -25.35
C THR A 354 -0.05 3.97 -26.02
N ILE A 355 -1.01 4.57 -25.29
CA ILE A 355 -2.35 4.86 -25.83
C ILE A 355 -2.45 6.26 -26.43
N LEU A 356 -1.76 7.25 -25.83
CA LEU A 356 -1.78 8.64 -26.30
C LEU A 356 -0.52 9.02 -27.09
N ASP A 357 0.38 8.05 -27.34
CA ASP A 357 1.72 8.30 -27.89
C ASP A 357 2.50 9.38 -27.11
N ALA A 358 2.22 9.53 -25.81
CA ALA A 358 2.88 10.49 -24.94
C ALA A 358 4.32 10.09 -24.55
N GLY A 359 4.83 8.96 -25.05
CA GLY A 359 6.10 8.38 -24.67
C GLY A 359 6.94 7.94 -25.87
N ARG A 360 8.27 7.89 -25.68
CA ARG A 360 9.24 7.46 -26.71
C ARG A 360 9.30 5.93 -26.92
N SER A 361 8.42 5.15 -26.33
CA SER A 361 8.53 3.69 -26.38
C SER A 361 8.20 3.18 -27.79
N MET A 362 9.17 2.60 -28.50
CA MET A 362 8.94 2.00 -29.83
C MET A 362 8.31 0.61 -29.81
N THR A 363 8.32 -0.04 -28.66
CA THR A 363 7.96 -1.46 -28.57
C THR A 363 6.54 -1.77 -29.03
N HIS A 364 5.58 -0.85 -28.92
CA HIS A 364 4.23 -1.09 -29.45
C HIS A 364 4.13 -0.86 -30.96
N LYS A 365 5.01 -0.05 -31.57
CA LYS A 365 5.09 0.13 -33.02
C LYS A 365 5.67 -1.10 -33.70
N ASP A 366 6.70 -1.71 -33.11
CA ASP A 366 7.28 -2.97 -33.58
C ASP A 366 6.23 -4.10 -33.53
N VAL A 367 5.40 -4.14 -32.49
CA VAL A 367 4.28 -5.10 -32.38
C VAL A 367 3.22 -4.84 -33.44
N ILE A 368 2.83 -3.58 -33.69
CA ILE A 368 1.88 -3.22 -34.74
C ILE A 368 2.40 -3.65 -36.12
N VAL A 369 3.64 -3.31 -36.45
CA VAL A 369 4.27 -3.68 -37.73
C VAL A 369 4.43 -5.20 -37.82
N GLY A 370 4.84 -5.87 -36.74
CA GLY A 370 4.95 -7.32 -36.69
C GLY A 370 3.63 -8.05 -36.95
N LEU A 371 2.53 -7.61 -36.32
CA LEU A 371 1.19 -8.16 -36.58
C LEU A 371 0.73 -7.85 -38.01
N HIS A 372 1.04 -6.67 -38.54
CA HIS A 372 0.73 -6.32 -39.93
C HIS A 372 1.45 -7.26 -40.93
N LEU A 373 2.73 -7.53 -40.70
CA LEU A 373 3.52 -8.45 -41.53
C LEU A 373 3.04 -9.90 -41.42
N GLN A 374 2.42 -10.29 -40.29
CA GLN A 374 1.75 -11.59 -40.12
C GLN A 374 0.38 -11.68 -40.82
N GLY A 375 -0.08 -10.60 -41.47
CA GLY A 375 -1.34 -10.57 -42.23
C GLY A 375 -2.58 -10.19 -41.44
N TYR A 376 -2.44 -9.75 -40.18
CA TYR A 376 -3.59 -9.24 -39.41
C TYR A 376 -4.14 -7.95 -40.03
N THR A 377 -5.46 -7.80 -40.01
CA THR A 377 -6.11 -6.58 -40.53
C THR A 377 -5.88 -5.40 -39.58
N VAL A 378 -5.93 -4.18 -40.12
CA VAL A 378 -5.84 -2.92 -39.32
C VAL A 378 -6.84 -2.93 -38.17
N LYS A 379 -8.06 -3.44 -38.39
CA LYS A 379 -9.11 -3.53 -37.37
C LYS A 379 -8.75 -4.51 -36.26
N ASP A 380 -8.15 -5.65 -36.60
CA ASP A 380 -7.74 -6.65 -35.61
C ASP A 380 -6.55 -6.16 -34.80
N ILE A 381 -5.56 -5.57 -35.47
CA ILE A 381 -4.40 -4.95 -34.81
C ILE A 381 -4.86 -3.83 -33.87
N ALA A 382 -5.79 -2.96 -34.30
CA ALA A 382 -6.36 -1.91 -33.47
C ALA A 382 -7.01 -2.46 -32.20
N ARG A 383 -7.76 -3.56 -32.30
CA ARG A 383 -8.33 -4.25 -31.12
C ARG A 383 -7.28 -4.86 -30.22
N MET A 384 -6.28 -5.56 -30.78
CA MET A 384 -5.23 -6.26 -30.04
C MET A 384 -4.27 -5.30 -29.33
N THR A 385 -4.01 -4.13 -29.92
CA THR A 385 -3.06 -3.13 -29.42
C THR A 385 -3.73 -1.96 -28.71
N HIS A 386 -5.06 -1.92 -28.66
CA HIS A 386 -5.85 -0.83 -28.08
C HIS A 386 -5.60 0.55 -28.70
N HIS A 387 -5.33 0.58 -30.01
CA HIS A 387 -5.18 1.82 -30.79
C HIS A 387 -6.41 2.09 -31.64
N SER A 388 -6.61 3.35 -32.05
CA SER A 388 -7.58 3.63 -33.10
C SER A 388 -7.07 3.09 -34.45
N PRO A 389 -7.96 2.62 -35.35
CA PRO A 389 -7.56 2.18 -36.69
C PRO A 389 -6.71 3.21 -37.43
N ARG A 390 -7.03 4.51 -37.28
CA ARG A 390 -6.27 5.61 -37.87
C ARG A 390 -4.81 5.67 -37.39
N VAL A 391 -4.57 5.40 -36.10
CA VAL A 391 -3.22 5.41 -35.55
C VAL A 391 -2.43 4.19 -36.04
N VAL A 392 -3.08 3.03 -36.12
CA VAL A 392 -2.49 1.81 -36.70
C VAL A 392 -2.13 2.02 -38.17
N ASP A 393 -3.02 2.61 -38.97
CA ASP A 393 -2.75 2.95 -40.38
C ASP A 393 -1.57 3.91 -40.53
N ASN A 394 -1.50 4.95 -39.69
CA ASN A 394 -0.37 5.88 -39.72
C ASN A 394 0.97 5.17 -39.45
N TYR A 395 0.99 4.17 -38.58
CA TYR A 395 2.19 3.40 -38.26
C TYR A 395 2.59 2.49 -39.41
N ILE A 396 1.64 1.73 -39.95
CA ILE A 396 1.87 0.86 -41.10
C ILE A 396 2.36 1.69 -42.30
N GLY A 397 1.68 2.79 -42.64
CA GLY A 397 2.07 3.65 -43.74
C GLY A 397 3.45 4.31 -43.55
N THR A 398 3.84 4.64 -42.31
CA THR A 398 5.19 5.15 -42.03
C THR A 398 6.24 4.06 -42.27
N PHE A 399 5.98 2.82 -41.85
CA PHE A 399 6.88 1.69 -42.10
C PHE A 399 7.01 1.36 -43.59
N GLU A 400 5.90 1.27 -44.32
CA GLU A 400 5.90 1.04 -45.78
C GLU A 400 6.66 2.14 -46.53
N SER A 401 6.49 3.40 -46.12
CA SER A 401 7.24 4.52 -46.69
C SER A 401 8.74 4.40 -46.45
N VAL A 402 9.16 4.00 -45.23
CA VAL A 402 10.58 3.74 -44.93
C VAL A 402 11.11 2.55 -45.73
N LEU A 403 10.31 1.49 -45.90
CA LEU A 403 10.67 0.31 -46.69
C LEU A 403 10.96 0.68 -48.15
N ILE A 404 10.10 1.49 -48.77
CA ILE A 404 10.27 1.98 -50.15
C ILE A 404 11.51 2.88 -50.24
N LEU A 405 11.66 3.86 -49.35
CA LEU A 405 12.80 4.78 -49.38
C LEU A 405 14.13 4.06 -49.15
N TYR A 406 14.13 3.00 -48.32
CA TYR A 406 15.28 2.14 -48.13
C TYR A 406 15.64 1.38 -49.40
N LEU A 407 14.65 0.84 -50.12
CA LEU A 407 14.85 0.15 -51.39
C LEU A 407 15.52 1.04 -52.45
N PHE A 408 15.18 2.33 -52.47
CA PHE A 408 15.77 3.33 -53.38
C PHE A 408 17.07 3.96 -52.86
N GLY A 409 17.66 3.45 -51.77
CA GLY A 409 18.95 3.91 -51.26
C GLY A 409 18.93 5.34 -50.69
N VAL A 410 17.77 5.84 -50.26
CA VAL A 410 17.64 7.19 -49.72
C VAL A 410 18.33 7.27 -48.34
N PRO A 411 19.16 8.29 -48.04
CA PRO A 411 19.78 8.41 -46.72
C PRO A 411 18.78 8.66 -45.57
N PRO A 412 19.01 8.13 -44.34
CA PRO A 412 18.08 8.26 -43.21
C PRO A 412 17.71 9.71 -42.84
N GLU A 413 18.65 10.66 -42.96
CA GLU A 413 18.44 12.09 -42.73
C GLU A 413 17.44 12.68 -43.72
N LEU A 414 17.50 12.22 -44.97
CA LEU A 414 16.58 12.65 -46.01
C LEU A 414 15.21 12.00 -45.83
N MET A 415 15.14 10.72 -45.44
CA MET A 415 13.88 10.06 -45.08
C MET A 415 13.17 10.79 -43.94
N ALA A 416 13.90 11.19 -42.89
CA ALA A 416 13.35 11.93 -41.75
C ALA A 416 12.70 13.26 -42.18
N ARG A 417 13.37 13.99 -43.09
CA ARG A 417 12.83 15.24 -43.66
C ARG A 417 11.60 15.01 -44.54
N LEU A 418 11.66 14.03 -45.45
CA LEU A 418 10.58 13.71 -46.38
C LEU A 418 9.31 13.27 -45.64
N LEU A 419 9.47 12.42 -44.63
CA LEU A 419 8.35 11.87 -43.86
C LEU A 419 7.93 12.79 -42.69
N LYS A 420 8.64 13.91 -42.47
CA LYS A 420 8.45 14.81 -41.32
C LYS A 420 8.45 14.04 -39.99
N ARG A 421 9.39 13.09 -39.84
CA ARG A 421 9.56 12.25 -38.64
C ARG A 421 10.94 12.48 -38.03
N GLY A 422 11.07 12.20 -36.74
CA GLY A 422 12.37 12.25 -36.07
C GLY A 422 13.31 11.16 -36.59
N ILE A 423 14.60 11.49 -36.72
CA ILE A 423 15.64 10.57 -37.21
C ILE A 423 15.71 9.26 -36.41
N SER A 424 15.47 9.32 -35.09
CA SER A 424 15.42 8.14 -34.23
C SER A 424 14.38 7.12 -34.71
N LEU A 425 13.18 7.60 -35.06
CA LEU A 425 12.08 6.75 -35.52
C LEU A 425 12.41 6.09 -36.86
N ILE A 426 13.07 6.82 -37.77
CA ILE A 426 13.52 6.27 -39.06
C ILE A 426 14.52 5.15 -38.85
N ASN A 427 15.55 5.38 -38.02
CA ASN A 427 16.58 4.39 -37.74
C ASN A 427 16.02 3.11 -37.09
N GLU A 428 14.98 3.26 -36.26
CA GLU A 428 14.29 2.13 -35.63
C GLU A 428 13.48 1.32 -36.65
N HIS A 429 12.76 1.97 -37.58
CA HIS A 429 12.10 1.28 -38.69
C HIS A 429 13.12 0.58 -39.62
N LEU A 430 14.25 1.22 -39.93
CA LEU A 430 15.33 0.62 -40.71
C LEU A 430 15.90 -0.63 -40.04
N LYS A 431 16.00 -0.63 -38.70
CA LYS A 431 16.41 -1.81 -37.94
C LYS A 431 15.42 -2.96 -38.12
N LEU A 432 14.11 -2.70 -38.04
CA LEU A 432 13.08 -3.71 -38.32
C LEU A 432 13.17 -4.26 -39.74
N VAL A 433 13.40 -3.39 -40.74
CA VAL A 433 13.58 -3.81 -42.13
C VAL A 433 14.76 -4.77 -42.25
N ARG A 434 15.92 -4.42 -41.67
CA ARG A 434 17.13 -5.25 -41.71
C ARG A 434 17.01 -6.56 -40.92
N GLU A 435 16.20 -6.58 -39.86
CA GLU A 435 15.94 -7.79 -39.07
C GLU A 435 14.98 -8.76 -39.79
N ARG A 436 14.15 -8.27 -40.72
CA ARG A 436 13.07 -9.05 -41.35
C ARG A 436 13.33 -9.44 -42.79
N TYR A 437 14.03 -8.60 -43.54
CA TYR A 437 14.35 -8.85 -44.95
C TYR A 437 15.85 -9.05 -45.11
N ARG A 438 16.25 -10.11 -45.82
CA ARG A 438 17.67 -10.47 -46.02
C ARG A 438 18.32 -9.62 -47.10
N ASP A 439 17.58 -9.29 -48.14
CA ASP A 439 18.06 -8.53 -49.29
C ASP A 439 16.97 -7.61 -49.87
N HIS A 440 17.35 -6.85 -50.90
CA HIS A 440 16.45 -5.93 -51.58
C HIS A 440 15.43 -6.65 -52.47
N GLU A 441 15.66 -7.92 -52.82
CA GLU A 441 14.73 -8.71 -53.66
C GLU A 441 13.53 -9.18 -52.84
N GLU A 442 13.73 -9.62 -51.59
CA GLU A 442 12.65 -10.00 -50.68
C GLU A 442 11.72 -8.80 -50.38
N ILE A 443 12.29 -7.58 -50.34
CA ILE A 443 11.53 -6.34 -50.20
C ILE A 443 10.69 -6.07 -51.46
N LYS A 444 11.26 -6.28 -52.66
CA LYS A 444 10.55 -6.11 -53.93
C LYS A 444 9.42 -7.11 -54.07
N GLU A 445 9.64 -8.38 -53.74
CA GLU A 445 8.62 -9.43 -53.77
C GLU A 445 7.44 -9.09 -52.84
N TYR A 446 7.75 -8.64 -51.61
CA TYR A 446 6.74 -8.21 -50.66
C TYR A 446 5.91 -7.03 -51.19
N LEU A 447 6.56 -5.98 -51.70
CA LEU A 447 5.89 -4.81 -52.24
C LEU A 447 5.08 -5.14 -53.52
N ALA A 448 5.59 -6.03 -54.38
CA ALA A 448 4.87 -6.54 -55.54
C ALA A 448 3.62 -7.32 -55.15
N SER A 449 3.69 -8.15 -54.09
CA SER A 449 2.51 -8.87 -53.55
C SER A 449 1.41 -7.93 -53.03
N LYS A 450 1.78 -6.68 -52.71
CA LYS A 450 0.87 -5.61 -52.27
C LYS A 450 0.37 -4.73 -53.41
N GLY A 451 0.73 -5.04 -54.66
CA GLY A 451 0.30 -4.30 -55.85
C GLY A 451 1.11 -3.02 -56.12
N VAL A 452 2.25 -2.84 -55.46
CA VAL A 452 3.18 -1.73 -55.77
C VAL A 452 4.01 -2.13 -56.98
N LYS A 453 3.92 -1.34 -58.06
CA LYS A 453 4.81 -1.48 -59.22
C LYS A 453 6.10 -0.74 -58.92
N ILE A 454 7.20 -1.49 -58.79
CA ILE A 454 8.53 -1.00 -58.43
C ILE A 454 9.40 -0.94 -59.67
#